data_AF-A0A7Y2CBZ1-F1
#
_entry.id   AF-A0A7Y2CBZ1-F1
#
_cell.length_a   1.000
_cell.length_b   1.000
_cell.length_c   1.000
_cell.angle_alpha   90.00
_cell.angle_beta   90.00
_cell.angle_gamma   90.00
#
_symmetry.space_group_name_H-M   'P 1'
#
loop_
_entity.id
_entity.type
_entity.pdbx_description
1 polymer ?
#
loop_
_entity_poly.entity_id
_entity_poly.type
_entity_poly.pdbx_seq_one_letter_code
_entity_poly.pdbx_strand_id
1 'polypeptide(L)'
;MEADAAKFLGDVAPEDMVWIDGYATPPDTPIRPFHALFSTLKLVTNKEDTRQVFEIIQALSGNSGKKLFKRFVSTPYGKKVIDQPVRLEEILGDREALRKLPEGSLGRVYLNFMEGEDLTPDGLLDAAEEAGIDFRGETDFEDFRRLFLHLDVSHDLWHVLTGYGRDALGELCNLVYTRQQTENPGFKLIVMIGFVAQKLEQPRQPIQKALAEAKRNAKATNWVLEYDVEELLPLPLDEVRRRLNIAEPKIYNAIPQEIKDALLQPKIKKTQSERENGPAIATS
;
A
#
# COMPACT_ATOMS: atom_id res chain seq x y z
N MET A 1 -16.77 -15.51 18.22
CA MET A 1 -15.39 -15.79 18.66
C MET A 1 -14.54 -14.74 17.98
N GLU A 2 -14.42 -13.58 18.62
CA GLU A 2 -13.74 -12.39 18.13
C GLU A 2 -12.28 -12.72 17.85
N ALA A 3 -11.83 -12.43 16.63
CA ALA A 3 -10.43 -12.54 16.28
C ALA A 3 -9.72 -11.30 16.85
N ASP A 4 -8.82 -11.56 17.79
CA ASP A 4 -7.97 -10.67 18.56
C ASP A 4 -6.93 -9.96 17.65
N ALA A 5 -7.37 -9.17 16.68
CA ALA A 5 -6.50 -8.41 15.78
C ALA A 5 -5.88 -7.17 16.44
N ALA A 6 -6.44 -6.73 17.58
CA ALA A 6 -6.05 -5.50 18.28
C ALA A 6 -5.04 -5.71 19.44
N LYS A 7 -4.52 -6.92 19.66
CA LYS A 7 -3.75 -7.26 20.88
C LYS A 7 -2.22 -7.18 20.78
N PHE A 8 -1.67 -6.40 19.85
CA PHE A 8 -0.21 -6.17 19.79
C PHE A 8 0.26 -4.92 20.54
N LEU A 9 -0.66 -4.20 21.20
CA LEU A 9 -0.39 -2.95 21.92
C LEU A 9 -0.83 -3.04 23.39
N GLY A 10 -0.71 -4.22 24.01
CA GLY A 10 -0.74 -4.32 25.48
C GLY A 10 0.68 -4.20 26.02
N ASP A 11 0.82 -3.82 27.31
CA ASP A 11 2.10 -3.74 28.04
C ASP A 11 2.97 -4.98 27.75
N VAL A 12 3.93 -4.86 26.83
CA VAL A 12 4.87 -5.93 26.55
C VAL A 12 5.91 -5.87 27.65
N ALA A 13 6.11 -6.97 28.35
CA ALA A 13 7.12 -7.03 29.40
C ALA A 13 8.51 -6.69 28.79
N PRO A 14 9.33 -5.83 29.43
CA PRO A 14 10.62 -5.42 28.89
C PRO A 14 11.54 -6.59 28.46
N GLU A 15 11.42 -7.74 29.11
CA GLU A 15 12.14 -8.98 28.80
C GLU A 15 11.74 -9.63 27.46
N ASP A 16 10.53 -9.36 26.97
CA ASP A 16 10.02 -9.89 25.69
C ASP A 16 10.30 -8.93 24.52
N MET A 17 10.76 -7.70 24.81
CA MET A 17 11.13 -6.71 23.80
C MET A 17 12.41 -7.12 23.08
N VAL A 18 12.45 -6.87 21.77
CA VAL A 18 13.64 -7.09 20.96
C VAL A 18 14.27 -5.74 20.62
N TRP A 19 15.54 -5.57 20.97
CA TRP A 19 16.28 -4.34 20.71
C TRP A 19 17.02 -4.41 19.38
N ILE A 20 16.83 -3.40 18.53
CA ILE A 20 17.51 -3.26 17.24
C ILE A 20 18.21 -1.89 17.22
N ASP A 21 19.54 -1.90 17.20
CA ASP A 21 20.38 -0.68 17.12
C ASP A 21 20.01 0.42 18.14
N GLY A 22 19.51 0.04 19.31
CA GLY A 22 19.12 0.95 20.40
C GLY A 22 17.62 1.24 20.50
N TYR A 23 16.81 0.78 19.53
CA TYR A 23 15.36 0.99 19.52
C TYR A 23 14.62 -0.26 19.99
N ALA A 24 13.56 -0.06 20.78
CA ALA A 24 12.66 -1.14 21.21
C ALA A 24 11.75 -1.56 20.05
N THR A 25 11.62 -2.87 19.84
CA THR A 25 10.69 -3.46 18.87
C THR A 25 9.86 -4.55 19.53
N PRO A 26 8.62 -4.80 19.03
CA PRO A 26 7.75 -5.82 19.62
C PRO A 26 8.39 -7.22 19.54
N PRO A 27 7.86 -8.24 20.25
CA PRO A 27 8.33 -9.61 20.15
C PRO A 27 8.27 -10.16 18.70
N ASP A 28 8.97 -11.25 18.44
CA ASP A 28 8.93 -11.89 17.10
C ASP A 28 7.51 -12.35 16.76
N THR A 29 6.99 -11.91 15.62
CA THR A 29 5.65 -12.27 15.17
C THR A 29 5.68 -13.64 14.50
N PRO A 30 5.02 -14.67 15.04
CA PRO A 30 4.94 -15.95 14.36
C PRO A 30 4.08 -15.86 13.09
N ILE A 31 4.43 -16.64 12.08
CA ILE A 31 3.59 -16.78 10.88
C ILE A 31 2.31 -17.53 11.27
N ARG A 32 1.16 -16.97 10.89
CA ARG A 32 -0.19 -17.48 11.18
C ARG A 32 -0.87 -17.98 9.89
N PRO A 33 -0.49 -19.14 9.34
CA PRO A 33 -0.93 -19.57 8.00
C PRO A 33 -2.44 -19.87 7.94
N PHE A 34 -3.03 -20.43 9.01
CA PHE A 34 -4.46 -20.70 9.07
C PHE A 34 -5.28 -19.40 9.09
N HIS A 35 -4.83 -18.39 9.83
CA HIS A 35 -5.47 -17.07 9.84
C HIS A 35 -5.44 -16.44 8.45
N ALA A 36 -4.27 -16.46 7.79
CA ALA A 36 -4.14 -15.97 6.41
C ALA A 36 -5.07 -16.72 5.44
N LEU A 37 -5.24 -18.04 5.60
CA LEU A 37 -6.19 -18.82 4.81
C LEU A 37 -7.64 -18.39 5.06
N PHE A 38 -8.06 -18.25 6.31
CA PHE A 38 -9.42 -17.80 6.65
C PHE A 38 -9.69 -16.37 6.15
N SER A 39 -8.75 -15.45 6.29
CA SER A 39 -8.86 -14.09 5.74
C SER A 39 -8.91 -14.09 4.21
N THR A 40 -8.17 -14.98 3.55
CA THR A 40 -8.24 -15.17 2.09
C THR A 40 -9.63 -15.62 1.67
N LEU A 41 -10.24 -16.59 2.37
CA LEU A 41 -11.60 -17.03 2.08
C LEU A 41 -12.61 -15.89 2.26
N LYS A 42 -12.47 -15.07 3.30
CA LYS A 42 -13.31 -13.89 3.52
C LYS A 42 -13.17 -12.87 2.39
N LEU A 43 -11.95 -12.54 1.98
CA LEU A 43 -11.66 -11.60 0.90
C LEU A 43 -12.22 -12.07 -0.45
N VAL A 44 -12.07 -13.35 -0.77
CA VAL A 44 -12.63 -13.93 -2.00
C VAL A 44 -14.16 -13.91 -1.99
N THR A 45 -14.78 -14.07 -0.82
CA THR A 45 -16.24 -14.03 -0.65
C THR A 45 -16.79 -12.60 -0.70
N ASN A 46 -16.09 -11.64 -0.09
CA ASN A 46 -16.43 -10.22 -0.09
C ASN A 46 -15.21 -9.38 -0.47
N LYS A 47 -15.12 -9.02 -1.76
CA LYS A 47 -13.98 -8.29 -2.32
C LYS A 47 -13.84 -6.86 -1.78
N GLU A 48 -14.92 -6.31 -1.22
CA GLU A 48 -14.94 -4.98 -0.63
C GLU A 48 -14.37 -4.96 0.80
N ASP A 49 -14.14 -6.12 1.44
CA ASP A 49 -13.54 -6.20 2.78
C ASP A 49 -12.01 -6.10 2.71
N THR A 50 -11.52 -4.91 2.35
CA THR A 50 -10.09 -4.59 2.18
C THR A 50 -9.26 -4.83 3.44
N ARG A 51 -9.87 -4.82 4.63
CA ARG A 51 -9.25 -5.19 5.91
C ARG A 51 -8.59 -6.57 5.87
N GLN A 52 -9.18 -7.51 5.12
CA GLN A 52 -8.60 -8.86 5.00
C GLN A 52 -7.24 -8.86 4.30
N VAL A 53 -6.94 -7.85 3.47
CA VAL A 53 -5.61 -7.69 2.85
C VAL A 53 -4.56 -7.45 3.94
N PHE A 54 -4.84 -6.54 4.88
CA PHE A 54 -3.97 -6.26 6.01
C PHE A 54 -3.79 -7.50 6.90
N GLU A 55 -4.87 -8.22 7.21
CA GLU A 55 -4.82 -9.45 8.00
C GLU A 55 -3.91 -10.52 7.37
N ILE A 56 -4.01 -10.72 6.06
CA ILE A 56 -3.16 -11.68 5.33
C ILE A 56 -1.70 -11.23 5.35
N ILE A 57 -1.42 -9.95 5.07
CA ILE A 57 -0.06 -9.41 5.05
C ILE A 57 0.58 -9.55 6.43
N GLN A 58 -0.14 -9.15 7.49
CA GLN A 58 0.34 -9.25 8.85
C GLN A 58 0.55 -10.70 9.29
N ALA A 59 -0.41 -11.59 9.02
CA ALA A 59 -0.32 -12.99 9.38
C ALA A 59 0.86 -13.73 8.72
N LEU A 60 1.28 -13.30 7.54
CA LEU A 60 2.39 -13.91 6.82
C LEU A 60 3.72 -13.18 7.01
N SER A 61 3.71 -11.96 7.55
CA SER A 61 4.88 -11.08 7.63
C SER A 61 6.10 -11.70 8.33
N GLY A 62 5.89 -12.51 9.38
CA GLY A 62 6.98 -13.04 10.20
C GLY A 62 7.92 -11.93 10.66
N ASN A 63 9.24 -12.18 10.64
CA ASN A 63 10.25 -11.19 11.02
C ASN A 63 10.59 -10.17 9.91
N SER A 64 9.81 -10.07 8.82
CA SER A 64 10.13 -9.14 7.72
C SER A 64 10.10 -7.68 8.16
N GLY A 65 9.15 -7.28 9.02
CA GLY A 65 9.07 -5.92 9.56
C GLY A 65 10.32 -5.53 10.35
N LYS A 66 10.83 -6.42 11.21
CA LYS A 66 12.08 -6.19 11.95
C LYS A 66 13.31 -6.12 11.05
N LYS A 67 13.39 -6.96 10.01
CA LYS A 67 14.47 -6.89 9.02
C LYS A 67 14.44 -5.57 8.25
N LEU A 68 13.24 -5.12 7.88
CA LEU A 68 13.03 -3.82 7.24
C LEU A 68 13.48 -2.69 8.17
N PHE A 69 13.04 -2.72 9.42
CA PHE A 69 13.42 -1.74 10.44
C PHE A 69 14.92 -1.67 10.67
N LYS A 70 15.57 -2.81 10.87
CA LYS A 70 17.03 -2.89 11.00
C LYS A 70 17.75 -2.28 9.80
N ARG A 71 17.28 -2.55 8.58
CA ARG A 71 17.85 -1.95 7.37
C ARG A 71 17.60 -0.43 7.34
N PHE A 72 16.40 0.01 7.72
CA PHE A 72 16.00 1.41 7.69
C PHE A 72 16.84 2.27 8.64
N VAL A 73 16.93 1.89 9.91
CA VAL A 73 17.74 2.61 10.92
C VAL A 73 19.24 2.49 10.68
N SER A 74 19.68 1.63 9.75
CA SER A 74 21.09 1.60 9.31
C SER A 74 21.41 2.68 8.27
N THR A 75 20.41 3.32 7.67
CA THR A 75 20.59 4.40 6.69
C THR A 75 20.60 5.78 7.36
N PRO A 76 21.30 6.78 6.80
CA PRO A 76 21.27 8.15 7.32
C PRO A 76 19.85 8.73 7.37
N TYR A 77 19.07 8.55 6.30
CA TYR A 77 17.71 9.06 6.24
C TYR A 77 16.77 8.30 7.20
N GLY A 78 16.85 6.97 7.27
CA GLY A 78 16.03 6.21 8.21
C GLY A 78 16.30 6.59 9.67
N LYS A 79 17.55 6.88 10.05
CA LYS A 79 17.85 7.47 11.38
C LYS A 79 17.21 8.84 11.55
N LYS A 80 17.32 9.74 10.56
CA LYS A 80 16.64 11.05 10.58
C LYS A 80 15.13 10.86 10.84
N VAL A 81 14.49 9.94 10.12
CA VAL A 81 13.05 9.65 10.24
C VAL A 81 12.65 9.11 11.61
N ILE A 82 13.56 8.45 12.35
CA ILE A 82 13.27 7.93 13.69
C ILE A 82 13.67 8.94 14.78
N ASP A 83 14.92 9.40 14.80
CA ASP A 83 15.48 10.28 15.83
C ASP A 83 14.91 11.71 15.79
N GLN A 84 14.55 12.19 14.59
CA GLN A 84 13.99 13.52 14.35
C GLN A 84 12.75 13.36 13.48
N PRO A 85 11.64 12.87 14.06
CA PRO A 85 10.63 12.14 13.32
C PRO A 85 10.10 12.94 12.13
N VAL A 86 10.58 12.58 10.93
CA VAL A 86 10.09 13.14 9.67
C VAL A 86 8.69 12.58 9.48
N ARG A 87 7.70 13.48 9.56
CA ARG A 87 6.29 13.14 9.44
C ARG A 87 5.85 13.32 8.00
N LEU A 88 6.08 12.28 7.20
CA LEU A 88 5.78 12.32 5.77
C LEU A 88 4.29 12.55 5.51
N GLU A 89 3.43 12.06 6.40
CA GLU A 89 1.98 12.31 6.42
C GLU A 89 1.65 13.81 6.50
N GLU A 90 2.37 14.58 7.30
CA GLU A 90 2.17 16.03 7.44
C GLU A 90 2.72 16.77 6.21
N ILE A 91 3.90 16.35 5.73
CA ILE A 91 4.57 16.95 4.55
C ILE A 91 3.74 16.76 3.28
N LEU A 92 3.24 15.54 3.03
CA LEU A 92 2.42 15.23 1.86
C LEU A 92 0.95 15.68 2.05
N GLY A 93 0.52 15.89 3.30
CA GLY A 93 -0.78 16.46 3.64
C GLY A 93 -0.87 17.97 3.41
N ASP A 94 0.24 18.72 3.50
CA ASP A 94 0.26 20.17 3.26
C ASP A 94 0.13 20.51 1.77
N ARG A 95 -1.11 20.51 1.29
CA ARG A 95 -1.45 20.87 -0.09
C ARG A 95 -0.98 22.27 -0.47
N GLU A 96 -1.01 23.24 0.45
CA GLU A 96 -0.57 24.60 0.14
C GLU A 96 0.94 24.69 -0.06
N ALA A 97 1.73 23.94 0.71
CA ALA A 97 3.16 23.81 0.51
C ALA A 97 3.48 23.11 -0.81
N LEU A 98 2.82 21.97 -1.10
CA LEU A 98 2.96 21.28 -2.38
C LEU A 98 2.56 22.18 -3.55
N ARG A 99 1.54 23.04 -3.36
CA ARG A 99 1.11 24.04 -4.35
C ARG A 99 2.09 25.18 -4.59
N LYS A 100 3.19 25.27 -3.86
CA LYS A 100 4.26 26.24 -4.10
C LYS A 100 5.46 25.62 -4.82
N LEU A 101 5.53 24.29 -4.93
CA LEU A 101 6.63 23.61 -5.59
C LEU A 101 6.63 23.84 -7.11
N PRO A 102 7.77 23.72 -7.81
CA PRO A 102 7.82 23.92 -9.25
C PRO A 102 6.83 23.03 -10.02
N GLU A 103 6.26 23.53 -11.13
CA GLU A 103 5.41 22.72 -12.00
C GLU A 103 6.21 21.53 -12.58
N GLY A 104 5.60 20.34 -12.65
CA GLY A 104 6.29 19.11 -13.05
C GLY A 104 7.27 18.51 -12.02
N SER A 105 7.41 19.12 -10.84
CA SER A 105 8.13 18.50 -9.72
C SER A 105 7.39 17.29 -9.16
N LEU A 106 8.08 16.38 -8.48
CA LEU A 106 7.47 15.21 -7.83
C LEU A 106 6.30 15.62 -6.93
N GLY A 107 6.48 16.61 -6.07
CA GLY A 107 5.44 17.07 -5.15
C GLY A 107 4.24 17.68 -5.88
N ARG A 108 4.46 18.39 -6.98
CA ARG A 108 3.36 18.89 -7.82
C ARG A 108 2.59 17.76 -8.49
N VAL A 109 3.29 16.79 -9.06
CA VAL A 109 2.63 15.65 -9.72
C VAL A 109 1.89 14.79 -8.70
N TYR A 110 2.46 14.60 -7.51
CA TYR A 110 1.80 13.93 -6.40
C TYR A 110 0.52 14.65 -5.98
N LEU A 111 0.56 15.97 -5.80
CA LEU A 111 -0.64 16.74 -5.46
C LEU A 111 -1.73 16.57 -6.54
N ASN A 112 -1.38 16.72 -7.81
CA ASN A 112 -2.34 16.56 -8.91
C ASN A 112 -2.95 15.15 -8.95
N PHE A 113 -2.15 14.12 -8.64
CA PHE A 113 -2.61 12.75 -8.52
C PHE A 113 -3.61 12.57 -7.36
N MET A 114 -3.32 13.13 -6.19
CA MET A 114 -4.22 13.04 -5.03
C MET A 114 -5.51 13.83 -5.22
N GLU A 115 -5.44 15.03 -5.81
CA GLU A 115 -6.62 15.87 -6.09
C GLU A 115 -7.51 15.27 -7.20
N GLY A 116 -6.92 14.58 -8.19
CA GLY A 116 -7.67 13.89 -9.24
C GLY A 116 -8.50 12.70 -8.74
N GLU A 117 -8.11 12.11 -7.61
CA GLU A 117 -8.75 10.93 -7.02
C GLU A 117 -9.64 11.27 -5.79
N ASP A 118 -9.74 12.54 -5.42
CA ASP A 118 -10.42 13.04 -4.20
C ASP A 118 -9.87 12.41 -2.89
N LEU A 119 -8.55 12.24 -2.81
CA LEU A 119 -7.89 11.57 -1.69
C LEU A 119 -7.09 12.53 -0.80
N THR A 120 -6.99 12.19 0.48
CA THR A 120 -6.10 12.84 1.45
C THR A 120 -5.25 11.77 2.15
N PRO A 121 -3.99 12.08 2.52
CA PRO A 121 -3.19 11.21 3.39
C PRO A 121 -3.90 10.88 4.71
N ASP A 122 -4.67 11.83 5.27
CA ASP A 122 -5.48 11.62 6.47
C ASP A 122 -6.57 10.56 6.29
N GLY A 123 -7.24 10.54 5.13
CA GLY A 123 -8.28 9.56 4.83
C GLY A 123 -7.79 8.10 4.84
N LEU A 124 -6.49 7.86 4.69
CA LEU A 124 -5.89 6.53 4.81
C LEU A 124 -5.68 6.11 6.28
N LEU A 125 -5.28 7.07 7.13
CA LEU A 125 -5.18 6.85 8.58
C LEU A 125 -6.56 6.59 9.17
N ASP A 126 -7.56 7.36 8.73
CA ASP A 126 -8.95 7.19 9.15
C ASP A 126 -9.51 5.82 8.69
N ALA A 127 -9.23 5.40 7.45
CA ALA A 127 -9.61 4.06 6.96
C ALA A 127 -8.94 2.92 7.75
N ALA A 128 -7.73 3.13 8.25
CA ALA A 128 -7.05 2.17 9.10
C ALA A 128 -7.63 2.15 10.52
N GLU A 129 -7.99 3.30 11.07
CA GLU A 129 -8.71 3.41 12.35
C GLU A 129 -10.08 2.71 12.27
N GLU A 130 -10.82 2.90 11.18
CA GLU A 130 -12.07 2.15 10.90
C GLU A 130 -11.84 0.63 10.78
N ALA A 131 -10.65 0.22 10.35
CA ALA A 131 -10.23 -1.18 10.34
C ALA A 131 -9.81 -1.70 11.72
N GLY A 132 -9.84 -0.87 12.77
CA GLY A 132 -9.40 -1.18 14.12
C GLY A 132 -7.87 -1.19 14.29
N ILE A 133 -7.14 -0.57 13.34
CA ILE A 133 -5.70 -0.40 13.39
C ILE A 133 -5.42 0.98 13.97
N ASP A 134 -5.14 1.03 15.28
CA ASP A 134 -4.80 2.28 15.94
C ASP A 134 -3.34 2.65 15.70
N PHE A 135 -3.11 3.51 14.72
CA PHE A 135 -1.80 4.07 14.44
C PHE A 135 -1.42 5.26 15.34
N ARG A 136 -2.35 5.82 16.11
CA ARG A 136 -2.15 7.05 16.91
C ARG A 136 -2.16 6.81 18.43
N GLY A 137 -2.55 5.63 18.87
CA GLY A 137 -2.58 5.23 20.29
C GLY A 137 -1.20 5.21 20.95
N GLU A 138 -1.20 5.11 22.28
CA GLU A 138 0.04 4.93 23.03
C GLU A 138 0.68 3.58 22.69
N THR A 139 2.01 3.55 22.54
CA THR A 139 2.75 2.32 22.26
C THR A 139 4.15 2.39 22.83
N ASP A 140 4.64 1.27 23.35
CA ASP A 140 6.05 1.12 23.78
C ASP A 140 7.04 1.08 22.60
N PHE A 141 6.54 1.06 21.35
CA PHE A 141 7.32 0.84 20.14
C PHE A 141 7.16 1.99 19.14
N GLU A 142 7.22 3.25 19.60
CA GLU A 142 6.97 4.43 18.76
C GLU A 142 7.88 4.48 17.53
N ASP A 143 9.17 4.19 17.70
CA ASP A 143 10.16 4.18 16.61
C ASP A 143 9.84 3.10 15.57
N PHE A 144 9.50 1.90 16.04
CA PHE A 144 9.12 0.79 15.17
C PHE A 144 7.85 1.13 14.39
N ARG A 145 6.84 1.71 15.06
CA ARG A 145 5.61 2.21 14.43
C ARG A 145 5.89 3.31 13.42
N ARG A 146 6.85 4.20 13.71
CA ARG A 146 7.16 5.33 12.85
C ARG A 146 7.57 4.90 11.44
N LEU A 147 8.34 3.81 11.32
CA LEU A 147 8.65 3.20 10.02
C LEU A 147 7.40 2.82 9.22
N PHE A 148 6.42 2.15 9.84
CA PHE A 148 5.24 1.66 9.11
C PHE A 148 4.35 2.82 8.65
N LEU A 149 4.18 3.84 9.48
CA LEU A 149 3.51 5.07 9.07
C LEU A 149 4.24 5.75 7.89
N HIS A 150 5.57 5.79 7.92
CA HIS A 150 6.36 6.31 6.81
C HIS A 150 6.19 5.48 5.52
N LEU A 151 6.14 4.15 5.66
CA LEU A 151 5.93 3.21 4.55
C LEU A 151 4.53 3.34 3.93
N ASP A 152 3.49 3.48 4.75
CA ASP A 152 2.10 3.60 4.30
C ASP A 152 1.91 4.87 3.46
N VAL A 153 2.50 5.99 3.89
CA VAL A 153 2.48 7.24 3.11
C VAL A 153 3.35 7.13 1.85
N SER A 154 4.48 6.42 1.94
CA SER A 154 5.37 6.18 0.79
C SER A 154 4.69 5.35 -0.31
N HIS A 155 3.80 4.42 0.04
CA HIS A 155 3.04 3.60 -0.92
C HIS A 155 2.31 4.45 -1.96
N ASP A 156 1.62 5.49 -1.50
CA ASP A 156 0.84 6.38 -2.37
C ASP A 156 1.75 7.25 -3.23
N LEU A 157 2.87 7.70 -2.67
CA LEU A 157 3.92 8.36 -3.46
C LEU A 157 4.50 7.44 -4.54
N TRP A 158 4.55 6.13 -4.31
CA TRP A 158 5.06 5.16 -5.28
C TRP A 158 4.19 5.05 -6.51
N HIS A 159 2.88 5.29 -6.45
CA HIS A 159 2.05 5.38 -7.65
C HIS A 159 2.57 6.44 -8.61
N VAL A 160 2.89 7.63 -8.12
CA VAL A 160 3.45 8.72 -8.92
C VAL A 160 4.86 8.41 -9.40
N LEU A 161 5.72 7.92 -8.51
CA LEU A 161 7.10 7.59 -8.87
C LEU A 161 7.17 6.50 -9.95
N THR A 162 6.38 5.45 -9.82
CA THR A 162 6.38 4.30 -10.73
C THR A 162 5.51 4.52 -11.97
N GLY A 163 4.49 5.37 -11.90
CA GLY A 163 3.51 5.60 -12.96
C GLY A 163 2.36 4.59 -13.00
N TYR A 164 2.19 3.75 -11.96
CA TYR A 164 1.00 2.91 -11.83
C TYR A 164 -0.14 3.72 -11.21
N GLY A 165 -1.31 3.72 -11.86
CA GLY A 165 -2.53 4.35 -11.32
C GLY A 165 -3.16 3.58 -10.17
N ARG A 166 -4.29 4.08 -9.67
CA ARG A 166 -5.12 3.43 -8.64
C ARG A 166 -6.16 2.44 -9.18
N ASP A 167 -6.15 2.20 -10.49
CA ASP A 167 -6.92 1.10 -11.06
C ASP A 167 -6.44 -0.24 -10.52
N ALA A 168 -7.28 -1.27 -10.60
CA ALA A 168 -6.99 -2.57 -10.01
C ALA A 168 -5.64 -3.17 -10.48
N LEU A 169 -5.26 -3.00 -11.75
CA LEU A 169 -3.98 -3.50 -12.26
C LEU A 169 -2.81 -2.63 -11.80
N GLY A 170 -3.00 -1.31 -11.73
CA GLY A 170 -2.03 -0.37 -11.20
C GLY A 170 -1.69 -0.66 -9.74
N GLU A 171 -2.70 -0.83 -8.88
CA GLU A 171 -2.56 -1.27 -7.49
C GLU A 171 -1.81 -2.59 -7.38
N LEU A 172 -2.17 -3.58 -8.21
CA LEU A 172 -1.49 -4.88 -8.21
C LEU A 172 -0.02 -4.77 -8.60
N CYS A 173 0.31 -3.89 -9.56
CA CYS A 173 1.70 -3.58 -9.91
C CYS A 173 2.43 -2.84 -8.78
N ASN A 174 1.77 -1.91 -8.09
CA ASN A 174 2.35 -1.19 -6.95
C ASN A 174 2.63 -2.15 -5.77
N LEU A 175 1.74 -3.11 -5.49
CA LEU A 175 1.98 -4.16 -4.49
C LEU A 175 3.20 -5.04 -4.81
N VAL A 176 3.51 -5.25 -6.10
CA VAL A 176 4.75 -5.91 -6.51
C VAL A 176 5.98 -5.08 -6.15
N TYR A 177 5.91 -3.75 -6.33
CA TYR A 177 6.94 -2.81 -5.88
C TYR A 177 7.08 -2.79 -4.36
N THR A 178 5.97 -2.67 -3.64
CA THR A 178 5.93 -2.69 -2.17
C THR A 178 6.56 -3.95 -1.61
N ARG A 179 6.25 -5.11 -2.21
CA ARG A 179 6.91 -6.35 -1.84
C ARG A 179 8.43 -6.30 -2.02
N GLN A 180 8.92 -5.70 -3.10
CA GLN A 180 10.34 -5.62 -3.38
C GLN A 180 11.07 -4.65 -2.45
N GLN A 181 10.39 -3.58 -2.02
CA GLN A 181 10.93 -2.59 -1.08
C GLN A 181 10.90 -3.08 0.38
N THR A 182 9.91 -3.89 0.76
CA THR A 182 9.69 -4.35 2.15
C THR A 182 10.15 -5.79 2.42
N GLU A 183 10.30 -6.59 1.37
CA GLU A 183 10.52 -8.04 1.42
C GLU A 183 9.46 -8.84 2.19
N ASN A 184 8.31 -8.23 2.52
CA ASN A 184 7.25 -8.91 3.26
C ASN A 184 6.62 -10.02 2.39
N PRO A 185 6.66 -11.30 2.85
CA PRO A 185 6.16 -12.43 2.06
C PRO A 185 4.64 -12.43 1.89
N GLY A 186 3.87 -11.75 2.74
CA GLY A 186 2.42 -11.67 2.66
C GLY A 186 1.92 -11.04 1.35
N PHE A 187 2.65 -10.07 0.80
CA PHE A 187 2.34 -9.49 -0.51
C PHE A 187 2.38 -10.54 -1.64
N LYS A 188 3.13 -11.64 -1.51
CA LYS A 188 3.13 -12.70 -2.55
C LYS A 188 1.72 -13.29 -2.71
N LEU A 189 1.05 -13.55 -1.60
CA LEU A 189 -0.27 -14.16 -1.60
C LEU A 189 -1.31 -13.18 -2.15
N ILE A 190 -1.28 -11.93 -1.70
CA ILE A 190 -2.18 -10.88 -2.22
C ILE A 190 -2.00 -10.67 -3.72
N VAL A 191 -0.74 -10.53 -4.19
CA VAL A 191 -0.45 -10.38 -5.61
C VAL A 191 -0.95 -11.59 -6.42
N MET A 192 -0.81 -12.81 -5.88
CA MET A 192 -1.30 -14.02 -6.54
C MET A 192 -2.83 -14.04 -6.63
N ILE A 193 -3.54 -13.69 -5.56
CA ILE A 193 -5.01 -13.63 -5.54
C ILE A 193 -5.50 -12.58 -6.54
N GLY A 194 -4.95 -11.36 -6.48
CA GLY A 194 -5.30 -10.28 -7.40
C GLY A 194 -5.00 -10.64 -8.86
N PHE A 195 -3.86 -11.28 -9.12
CA PHE A 195 -3.51 -11.77 -10.46
C PHE A 195 -4.55 -12.75 -11.01
N VAL A 196 -4.94 -13.76 -10.21
CA VAL A 196 -5.95 -14.75 -10.63
C VAL A 196 -7.29 -14.06 -10.89
N ALA A 197 -7.74 -13.19 -9.98
CA ALA A 197 -9.00 -12.47 -10.11
C ALA A 197 -9.06 -11.63 -11.40
N GLN A 198 -8.02 -10.81 -11.64
CA GLN A 198 -7.94 -9.96 -12.84
C GLN A 198 -7.81 -10.80 -14.12
N LYS A 199 -7.05 -11.90 -14.08
CA LYS A 199 -6.86 -12.73 -15.27
C LYS A 199 -8.12 -13.52 -15.65
N LEU A 200 -8.91 -13.93 -14.67
CA LEU A 200 -10.21 -14.56 -14.92
C LEU A 200 -11.20 -13.57 -15.54
N GLU A 201 -11.17 -12.29 -15.13
CA GLU A 201 -12.04 -11.26 -15.69
C GLU A 201 -11.61 -10.79 -17.08
N GLN A 202 -10.30 -10.58 -17.28
CA GLN A 202 -9.73 -10.08 -18.54
C GLN A 202 -8.64 -11.02 -19.10
N PRO A 203 -8.99 -12.22 -19.58
CA PRO A 203 -8.02 -13.24 -19.99
C PRO A 203 -7.18 -12.86 -21.21
N ARG A 204 -7.67 -11.94 -22.06
CA ARG A 204 -6.94 -11.48 -23.26
C ARG A 204 -5.92 -10.39 -22.97
N GLN A 205 -6.01 -9.72 -21.82
CA GLN A 205 -5.13 -8.62 -21.47
C GLN A 205 -3.76 -9.10 -20.97
N PRO A 206 -2.68 -8.33 -21.20
CA PRO A 206 -1.31 -8.72 -20.89
C PRO A 206 -0.96 -8.57 -19.39
N ILE A 207 -1.88 -8.91 -18.48
CA ILE A 207 -1.74 -8.78 -17.02
C ILE A 207 -0.45 -9.45 -16.51
N GLN A 208 -0.16 -10.69 -16.96
CA GLN A 208 1.08 -11.39 -16.61
C GLN A 208 2.33 -10.58 -16.98
N LYS A 209 2.31 -9.96 -18.16
CA LYS A 209 3.45 -9.21 -18.69
C LYS A 209 3.62 -7.89 -17.92
N ALA A 210 2.52 -7.22 -17.56
CA ALA A 210 2.55 -6.03 -16.72
C ALA A 210 3.16 -6.33 -15.34
N LEU A 211 2.72 -7.40 -14.66
CA LEU A 211 3.30 -7.80 -13.37
C LEU A 211 4.76 -8.25 -13.48
N ALA A 212 5.13 -8.92 -14.58
CA ALA A 212 6.52 -9.30 -14.85
C ALA A 212 7.41 -8.08 -15.11
N GLU A 213 6.90 -7.05 -15.78
CA GLU A 213 7.56 -5.76 -15.94
C GLU A 213 7.70 -5.05 -14.60
N ALA A 214 6.62 -4.92 -13.82
CA ALA A 214 6.65 -4.32 -12.48
C ALA A 214 7.72 -4.98 -11.61
N LYS A 215 7.77 -6.31 -11.58
CA LYS A 215 8.79 -7.06 -10.84
C LYS A 215 10.21 -6.80 -11.33
N ARG A 216 10.41 -6.64 -12.65
CA ARG A 216 11.73 -6.35 -13.22
C ARG A 216 12.17 -4.93 -12.84
N ASN A 217 11.29 -3.96 -12.99
CA ASN A 217 11.57 -2.57 -12.71
C ASN A 217 11.79 -2.35 -11.20
N ALA A 218 10.95 -2.96 -10.35
CA ALA A 218 11.11 -2.90 -8.90
C ALA A 218 12.45 -3.47 -8.41
N LYS A 219 12.95 -4.54 -9.05
CA LYS A 219 14.27 -5.11 -8.72
C LYS A 219 15.45 -4.22 -9.12
N ALA A 220 15.26 -3.39 -10.15
CA ALA A 220 16.28 -2.45 -10.61
C ALA A 220 16.23 -1.13 -9.83
N THR A 221 15.07 -0.79 -9.28
CA THR A 221 14.83 0.43 -8.49
C THR A 221 15.70 0.41 -7.23
N ASN A 222 16.32 1.55 -6.93
CA ASN A 222 17.02 1.75 -5.67
C ASN A 222 16.05 1.64 -4.49
N TRP A 223 16.56 1.49 -3.27
CA TRP A 223 15.68 1.30 -2.13
C TRP A 223 15.10 2.64 -1.70
N VAL A 224 13.86 2.94 -2.11
CA VAL A 224 13.26 4.29 -2.03
C VAL A 224 13.25 4.82 -0.59
N LEU A 225 13.05 3.94 0.38
CA LEU A 225 13.05 4.28 1.81
C LEU A 225 14.40 4.81 2.32
N GLU A 226 15.49 4.72 1.57
CA GLU A 226 16.79 5.29 1.96
C GLU A 226 16.98 6.76 1.52
N TYR A 227 16.07 7.29 0.71
CA TYR A 227 16.17 8.64 0.15
C TYR A 227 15.33 9.65 0.92
N ASP A 228 15.87 10.86 1.06
CA ASP A 228 15.15 11.97 1.66
C ASP A 228 14.03 12.46 0.74
N VAL A 229 12.79 12.11 1.09
CA VAL A 229 11.63 12.45 0.27
C VAL A 229 11.43 13.95 0.19
N GLU A 230 11.72 14.70 1.26
CA GLU A 230 11.60 16.16 1.29
C GLU A 230 12.52 16.81 0.25
N GLU A 231 13.72 16.27 0.08
CA GLU A 231 14.67 16.73 -0.94
C GLU A 231 14.25 16.35 -2.36
N LEU A 232 13.49 15.25 -2.52
CA LEU A 232 13.00 14.79 -3.82
C LEU A 232 11.75 15.54 -4.29
N LEU A 233 10.88 15.98 -3.38
CA LEU A 233 9.62 16.67 -3.71
C LEU A 233 9.78 17.87 -4.67
N PRO A 234 10.74 18.79 -4.49
CA PRO A 234 10.90 19.95 -5.38
C PRO A 234 11.53 19.60 -6.74
N LEU A 235 12.12 18.41 -6.90
CA LEU A 235 12.84 18.03 -8.12
C LEU A 235 11.88 17.61 -9.24
N PRO A 236 12.24 17.83 -10.52
CA PRO A 236 11.49 17.29 -11.66
C PRO A 236 11.30 15.77 -11.55
N LEU A 237 10.08 15.29 -11.83
CA LEU A 237 9.76 13.86 -11.66
C LEU A 237 10.66 12.92 -12.48
N ASP A 238 11.05 13.33 -13.69
CA ASP A 238 11.95 12.57 -14.55
C ASP A 238 13.36 12.47 -13.94
N GLU A 239 13.82 13.52 -13.26
CA GLU A 239 15.07 13.52 -12.51
C GLU A 239 15.00 12.57 -11.32
N VAL A 240 13.92 12.61 -10.54
CA VAL A 240 13.73 11.71 -9.40
C VAL A 240 13.71 10.25 -9.87
N ARG A 241 12.98 9.94 -10.95
CA ARG A 241 12.96 8.59 -11.54
C ARG A 241 14.35 8.13 -11.97
N ARG A 242 15.17 9.01 -12.57
CA ARG A 242 16.56 8.68 -12.90
C ARG A 242 17.39 8.39 -11.65
N ARG A 243 17.29 9.24 -10.61
CA ARG A 243 18.03 9.07 -9.35
C ARG A 243 17.69 7.75 -8.64
N LEU A 244 16.40 7.38 -8.64
CA LEU A 244 15.91 6.15 -8.02
C LEU A 244 16.01 4.91 -8.94
N ASN A 245 16.50 5.08 -10.17
CA ASN A 245 16.53 4.03 -11.20
C ASN A 245 15.14 3.40 -11.47
N ILE A 246 14.10 4.22 -11.51
CA ILE A 246 12.72 3.82 -11.79
C ILE A 246 12.47 3.88 -13.29
N ALA A 247 12.18 2.71 -13.88
CA ALA A 247 11.84 2.60 -15.29
C ALA A 247 10.34 2.79 -15.55
N GLU A 248 10.02 3.40 -16.69
CA GLU A 248 8.65 3.58 -17.15
C GLU A 248 7.91 2.22 -17.32
N PRO A 249 6.65 2.12 -16.88
CA PRO A 249 5.86 0.88 -16.94
C PRO A 249 5.16 0.73 -18.31
N LYS A 250 5.94 0.44 -19.35
CA LYS A 250 5.49 0.46 -20.75
C LYS A 250 4.36 -0.52 -21.05
N ILE A 251 4.39 -1.73 -20.48
CA ILE A 251 3.36 -2.75 -20.72
C ILE A 251 2.05 -2.37 -20.04
N TYR A 252 2.13 -1.84 -18.82
CA TYR A 252 0.94 -1.34 -18.12
C TYR A 252 0.33 -0.14 -18.86
N ASN A 253 1.16 0.83 -19.30
CA ASN A 253 0.70 2.00 -20.05
C ASN A 253 0.10 1.66 -21.42
N ALA A 254 0.50 0.53 -22.03
CA ALA A 254 -0.04 0.08 -23.30
C ALA A 254 -1.46 -0.53 -23.20
N ILE A 255 -1.95 -0.82 -21.99
CA ILE A 255 -3.32 -1.32 -21.80
C ILE A 255 -4.27 -0.11 -21.82
N PRO A 256 -5.33 -0.12 -22.66
CA PRO A 256 -6.28 0.98 -22.74
C PRO A 256 -6.87 1.34 -21.38
N GLN A 257 -7.04 2.64 -21.13
CA GLN A 257 -7.49 3.15 -19.83
C GLN A 257 -8.87 2.59 -19.47
N GLU A 258 -9.79 2.46 -20.43
CA GLU A 258 -11.14 1.94 -20.23
C GLU A 258 -11.12 0.48 -19.74
N ILE A 259 -10.11 -0.28 -20.12
CA ILE A 259 -9.94 -1.68 -19.70
C ILE A 259 -9.39 -1.75 -18.27
N LYS A 260 -8.45 -0.85 -17.94
CA LYS A 260 -7.91 -0.73 -16.58
C LYS A 260 -9.01 -0.29 -15.62
N ASP A 261 -9.78 0.74 -15.99
CA ASP A 261 -10.86 1.30 -15.18
C ASP A 261 -11.98 0.29 -14.95
N ALA A 262 -12.32 -0.55 -15.95
CA ALA A 262 -13.38 -1.54 -15.81
C ALA A 262 -12.99 -2.80 -15.02
N LEU A 263 -11.70 -2.99 -14.71
CA LEU A 263 -11.19 -4.20 -14.09
C LEU A 263 -11.59 -4.27 -12.61
N LEU A 264 -12.20 -5.38 -12.19
CA LEU A 264 -12.69 -5.62 -10.83
C LEU A 264 -13.69 -4.58 -10.30
N GLN A 265 -14.22 -3.68 -11.15
CA GLN A 265 -15.30 -2.78 -10.75
C GLN A 265 -16.61 -3.56 -10.55
N PRO A 266 -17.47 -3.10 -9.63
CA PRO A 266 -18.81 -3.66 -9.49
C PRO A 266 -19.58 -3.43 -10.79
N LYS A 267 -19.81 -4.51 -11.55
CA LYS A 267 -20.72 -4.51 -12.70
C LYS A 267 -22.09 -4.08 -12.17
N ILE A 268 -22.55 -2.90 -12.57
CA ILE A 268 -23.71 -2.20 -12.02
C ILE A 268 -24.82 -3.16 -11.56
N LYS A 269 -25.19 -3.02 -10.27
CA LYS A 269 -26.40 -3.57 -9.68
C LYS A 269 -27.60 -3.08 -10.48
N LYS A 270 -28.51 -3.99 -10.87
CA LYS A 270 -29.89 -3.63 -11.27
C LYS A 270 -30.38 -2.44 -10.45
N THR A 271 -30.84 -1.38 -11.12
CA THR A 271 -31.34 -0.18 -10.44
C THR A 271 -32.44 -0.57 -9.46
N GLN A 272 -32.65 0.22 -8.40
CA GLN A 272 -33.71 -0.05 -7.42
C GLN A 272 -35.09 -0.14 -8.10
N SER A 273 -35.29 0.61 -9.19
CA SER A 273 -36.45 0.53 -10.08
C SER A 273 -36.62 -0.81 -10.82
N GLU A 274 -35.54 -1.54 -11.10
CA GLU A 274 -35.58 -2.87 -11.74
C GLU A 274 -35.82 -4.00 -10.74
N ARG A 275 -35.64 -3.74 -9.43
CA ARG A 275 -35.99 -4.68 -8.35
C ARG A 275 -37.47 -4.55 -7.94
N GLU A 276 -38.01 -3.33 -8.00
CA GLU A 276 -39.41 -3.04 -7.65
C GLU A 276 -40.38 -3.40 -8.78
N ASN A 277 -39.96 -3.36 -10.04
CA ASN A 277 -40.78 -3.74 -11.20
C ASN A 277 -40.61 -5.21 -11.61
N GLY A 278 -40.74 -6.14 -10.65
CA GLY A 278 -40.92 -7.56 -10.96
C GLY A 278 -42.12 -7.79 -11.90
N PRO A 279 -42.14 -8.88 -12.68
CA PRO A 279 -43.10 -9.06 -13.77
C PRO A 279 -44.53 -8.98 -13.24
N ALA A 280 -45.31 -8.05 -13.79
CA ALA A 280 -46.73 -7.94 -13.50
C ALA A 280 -47.39 -9.30 -13.78
N ILE A 281 -47.91 -9.93 -12.72
CA ILE A 281 -48.75 -11.12 -12.85
C ILE A 281 -50.01 -10.66 -13.58
N ALA A 282 -50.10 -10.98 -14.87
CA ALA A 282 -51.32 -10.85 -15.62
C ALA A 282 -52.33 -11.87 -15.08
N THR A 283 -53.20 -11.42 -14.19
CA THR A 283 -54.43 -12.14 -13.84
C THR A 283 -55.35 -12.16 -15.04
N SER A 284 -55.55 -13.35 -15.62
CA SER A 284 -56.70 -13.68 -16.48
C SER A 284 -57.69 -14.48 -15.65
#